data_AF-A0A316BAH0-F1
#
_entry.id   AF-A0A316BAH0-F1
#
_cell.length_a   1.000
_cell.length_b   1.000
_cell.length_c   1.000
_cell.angle_alpha   90.00
_cell.angle_beta   90.00
_cell.angle_gamma   90.00
#
_symmetry.space_group_name_H-M   'P 1'
#
loop_
_entity.id
_entity.type
_entity.pdbx_description
1 polymer ?
#
loop_
_entity_poly.entity_id
_entity_poly.type
_entity_poly.pdbx_seq_one_letter_code
_entity_poly.pdbx_strand_id
1 'polypeptide(L)'
;MADDQRVYLDDIYASEECQGSVFRAVVMMAQEARFINKQAGQGYIQLTKKPTTIAMYKFKEGKLSISDKKANDFANAEEVVEEREMTAENAQQVTAAADDAFGD
;
A
#
# COMPACT_ATOMS: atom_id res chain seq x y z
N MET A 1 -13.02 -4.59 -33.02
CA MET A 1 -13.37 -5.93 -32.52
C MET A 1 -13.41 -5.83 -31.00
N ALA A 2 -14.48 -6.30 -30.38
CA ALA A 2 -14.68 -6.22 -28.92
C ALA A 2 -13.90 -7.36 -28.25
N ASP A 3 -12.62 -7.46 -28.57
CA ASP A 3 -11.81 -8.61 -28.19
C ASP A 3 -11.51 -8.56 -26.69
N ASP A 4 -12.26 -9.42 -26.02
CA ASP A 4 -11.82 -10.19 -24.88
C ASP A 4 -11.49 -9.37 -23.61
N GLN A 5 -12.50 -8.62 -23.20
CA GLN A 5 -12.60 -7.85 -21.95
C GLN A 5 -12.76 -8.74 -20.71
N ARG A 6 -12.78 -10.07 -20.88
CA ARG A 6 -12.91 -11.05 -19.80
C ARG A 6 -11.52 -11.48 -19.37
N VAL A 7 -11.34 -11.53 -18.06
CA VAL A 7 -10.20 -12.19 -17.42
C VAL A 7 -10.71 -13.56 -16.99
N TYR A 8 -10.07 -14.61 -17.48
CA TYR A 8 -10.36 -15.99 -17.13
C TYR A 8 -9.46 -16.46 -15.99
N LEU A 9 -9.85 -17.56 -15.35
CA LEU A 9 -9.06 -18.16 -14.27
C LEU A 9 -7.68 -18.58 -14.77
N ASP A 10 -7.59 -19.10 -15.99
CA ASP A 10 -6.33 -19.51 -16.61
C ASP A 10 -5.37 -18.32 -16.79
N ASP A 11 -5.88 -17.13 -17.13
CA ASP A 11 -5.08 -15.90 -17.24
C ASP A 11 -4.46 -15.51 -15.89
N ILE A 12 -5.19 -15.76 -14.80
CA ILE A 12 -4.73 -15.47 -13.44
C ILE A 12 -3.68 -16.49 -13.00
N TYR A 13 -3.88 -17.78 -13.30
CA TYR A 13 -2.93 -18.82 -12.97
C TYR A 13 -1.63 -18.72 -13.77
N ALA A 14 -1.70 -18.25 -15.02
CA ALA A 14 -0.53 -17.99 -15.86
C ALA A 14 0.24 -16.70 -15.48
N SER A 15 -0.35 -15.82 -14.67
CA SER A 15 0.27 -14.55 -14.29
C SER A 15 1.31 -14.74 -13.18
N GLU A 16 2.58 -14.53 -13.51
CA GLU A 16 3.70 -14.56 -12.56
C GLU A 16 3.55 -13.47 -11.47
N GLU A 17 3.03 -12.29 -11.83
CA GLU A 17 2.76 -11.15 -10.92
C GLU A 17 1.77 -11.50 -9.79
N CYS A 18 0.84 -12.41 -10.07
CA CYS A 18 -0.13 -12.91 -9.11
C CYS A 18 0.36 -14.11 -8.32
N GLN A 19 1.50 -14.69 -8.69
CA GLN A 19 1.97 -15.98 -8.17
C GLN A 19 0.89 -17.07 -8.25
N GLY A 20 0.07 -17.03 -9.31
CA GLY A 20 -1.09 -17.93 -9.48
C GLY A 20 -2.21 -17.79 -8.44
N SER A 21 -2.21 -16.74 -7.61
CA SER A 21 -3.25 -16.51 -6.60
C SER A 21 -4.39 -15.64 -7.15
N VAL A 22 -5.60 -16.22 -7.17
CA VAL A 22 -6.84 -15.50 -7.53
C VAL A 22 -7.09 -14.31 -6.62
N PHE A 23 -6.84 -14.46 -5.32
CA PHE A 23 -7.01 -13.37 -4.37
C PHE A 23 -6.02 -12.23 -4.64
N ARG A 24 -4.76 -12.55 -4.95
CA ARG A 24 -3.74 -11.54 -5.30
C ARG A 24 -4.12 -10.79 -6.57
N ALA A 25 -4.62 -11.50 -7.59
CA ALA A 25 -5.14 -10.88 -8.82
C ALA A 25 -6.32 -9.93 -8.56
N VAL A 26 -7.29 -10.33 -7.75
CA VAL A 26 -8.44 -9.49 -7.37
C VAL A 26 -7.97 -8.24 -6.62
N VAL A 27 -7.04 -8.39 -5.67
CA VAL A 27 -6.49 -7.25 -4.92
C VAL A 27 -5.77 -6.28 -5.85
N MET A 28 -4.93 -6.75 -6.78
CA MET A 28 -4.27 -5.91 -7.77
C MET A 28 -5.27 -5.12 -8.62
N MET A 29 -6.24 -5.81 -9.22
CA MET A 29 -7.24 -5.17 -10.06
C MET A 29 -8.08 -4.15 -9.28
N ALA A 30 -8.42 -4.44 -8.02
CA ALA A 30 -9.19 -3.54 -7.17
C ALA A 30 -8.39 -2.29 -6.77
N GLN A 31 -7.10 -2.44 -6.45
CA GLN A 31 -6.21 -1.32 -6.13
C GLN A 31 -6.04 -0.40 -7.33
N GLU A 32 -5.80 -0.96 -8.51
CA GLU A 32 -5.69 -0.19 -9.74
C GLU A 32 -7.00 0.53 -10.08
N ALA A 33 -8.14 -0.15 -9.95
CA ALA A 33 -9.44 0.48 -10.18
C ALA A 33 -9.69 1.67 -9.24
N ARG A 34 -9.27 1.57 -7.98
CA ARG A 34 -9.33 2.70 -7.01
C ARG A 34 -8.43 3.86 -7.44
N PHE A 35 -7.22 3.55 -7.90
CA PHE A 35 -6.28 4.56 -8.39
C PHE A 35 -6.85 5.33 -9.59
N ILE A 36 -7.35 4.59 -10.60
CA ILE A 36 -8.00 5.17 -11.78
C ILE A 36 -9.20 6.04 -11.37
N ASN A 37 -10.04 5.56 -10.47
CA ASN A 37 -11.22 6.31 -10.03
C ASN A 37 -10.82 7.61 -9.31
N LYS A 38 -9.75 7.59 -8.51
CA LYS A 38 -9.23 8.79 -7.84
C LYS A 38 -8.68 9.80 -8.85
N GLN A 39 -7.92 9.36 -9.84
CA GLN A 39 -7.40 10.25 -10.90
C GLN A 39 -8.53 10.88 -11.71
N ALA A 40 -9.58 10.12 -12.00
CA ALA A 40 -10.75 10.63 -12.70
C ALA A 40 -11.52 11.67 -11.86
N GLY A 41 -11.72 11.39 -10.57
CA GLY A 41 -12.36 12.34 -9.66
C GLY A 41 -11.56 13.65 -9.47
N GLN A 42 -10.24 13.59 -9.66
CA GLN A 42 -9.35 14.76 -9.65
C GLN A 42 -9.24 15.47 -11.00
N GLY A 43 -9.88 14.95 -12.06
CA GLY A 43 -9.86 15.54 -13.40
C GLY A 43 -8.59 15.28 -14.21
N TYR A 44 -7.68 14.41 -13.75
CA TYR A 44 -6.45 14.09 -14.49
C TYR A 44 -6.70 13.21 -15.72
N ILE A 45 -7.75 12.39 -15.66
CA ILE A 45 -8.13 11.47 -16.74
C ILE A 45 -9.64 11.53 -16.96
N GLN A 46 -10.06 11.38 -18.21
CA GLN A 46 -11.47 11.21 -18.56
C GLN A 46 -11.77 9.72 -18.79
N LEU A 47 -12.72 9.18 -18.03
CA LEU A 47 -13.07 7.78 -18.12
C LEU A 47 -13.96 7.50 -19.33
N THR A 48 -13.51 6.62 -20.22
CA THR A 48 -14.32 6.09 -21.33
C THR A 48 -15.04 4.79 -20.96
N LYS A 49 -14.59 4.11 -19.91
CA LYS A 49 -15.12 2.83 -19.39
C LYS A 49 -15.09 2.83 -17.86
N LYS A 50 -15.77 1.86 -17.24
CA LYS A 50 -15.73 1.69 -15.78
C LYS A 50 -14.29 1.44 -15.30
N PRO A 51 -13.85 2.01 -14.16
CA PRO A 51 -12.48 1.85 -13.66
C PRO A 51 -12.04 0.40 -13.50
N THR A 52 -12.92 -0.47 -13.01
CA THR A 52 -12.67 -1.91 -12.86
C THR A 52 -12.42 -2.60 -14.19
N THR A 53 -13.15 -2.21 -15.23
CA THR A 53 -12.95 -2.71 -16.59
C THR A 53 -11.59 -2.30 -17.15
N ILE A 54 -11.16 -1.06 -16.89
CA ILE A 54 -9.82 -0.58 -17.30
C ILE A 54 -8.73 -1.35 -16.55
N ALA A 55 -8.91 -1.59 -15.25
CA ALA A 55 -7.98 -2.38 -14.45
C ALA A 55 -7.86 -3.84 -14.95
N MET A 56 -8.97 -4.49 -15.30
CA MET A 56 -8.95 -5.83 -15.89
C MET A 56 -8.19 -5.89 -17.22
N TYR A 57 -8.27 -4.84 -18.04
CA TYR A 57 -7.47 -4.76 -19.26
C TYR A 57 -5.97 -4.62 -18.95
N LYS A 58 -5.61 -3.73 -18.04
CA LYS A 58 -4.21 -3.55 -17.62
C LYS A 58 -3.64 -4.85 -17.04
N PHE A 59 -4.45 -5.60 -16.31
CA PHE A 59 -4.10 -6.91 -15.79
C PHE A 59 -3.76 -7.90 -16.92
N LYS A 60 -4.67 -8.04 -17.89
CA LYS A 60 -4.49 -8.95 -19.02
C LYS A 60 -3.30 -8.59 -19.92
N GLU A 61 -3.03 -7.29 -20.05
CA GLU A 61 -1.88 -6.79 -20.80
C GLU A 61 -0.54 -6.88 -20.03
N GLY A 62 -0.53 -7.43 -18.81
CA GLY A 62 0.68 -7.54 -17.99
C GLY A 62 1.24 -6.19 -17.53
N LYS A 63 0.39 -5.17 -17.43
CA LYS A 63 0.78 -3.79 -17.04
C LYS A 63 0.61 -3.51 -15.55
N LEU A 64 0.19 -4.51 -14.77
CA LEU A 64 0.05 -4.42 -13.32
C LEU A 64 1.10 -5.30 -12.66
N SER A 65 1.84 -4.73 -11.73
CA SER A 65 2.84 -5.43 -10.93
C SER A 65 2.65 -5.10 -9.46
N ILE A 66 2.89 -6.07 -8.57
CA ILE A 66 2.97 -5.80 -7.13
C ILE A 66 4.42 -5.56 -6.76
N SER A 67 4.72 -4.34 -6.33
CA SER A 67 5.90 -4.09 -5.52
C SER A 67 5.62 -4.56 -4.09
N ASP A 68 6.32 -5.58 -3.60
CA ASP A 68 6.25 -5.96 -2.19
C ASP A 68 6.78 -4.81 -1.33
N LYS A 69 5.88 -4.09 -0.66
CA LYS A 69 6.22 -2.98 0.25
C LYS A 69 7.19 -3.38 1.36
N LYS A 70 7.35 -4.67 1.68
CA LYS A 70 8.37 -5.15 2.62
C LYS A 70 9.81 -4.82 2.20
N ALA A 71 10.07 -4.52 0.92
CA ALA A 71 11.39 -4.07 0.47
C ALA A 71 11.56 -2.53 0.46
N ASN A 72 10.47 -1.77 0.40
CA ASN A 72 10.52 -0.30 0.23
C ASN A 72 10.14 0.51 1.48
N ASP A 73 9.60 -0.12 2.52
CA ASP A 73 9.28 0.59 3.78
C ASP A 73 10.51 0.78 4.71
N PHE A 74 11.68 0.19 4.40
CA PHE A 74 12.94 0.46 5.13
C PHE A 74 13.78 1.61 4.55
N ALA A 75 13.44 2.13 3.36
CA ALA A 75 14.25 3.16 2.72
C ALA A 75 13.79 4.60 3.04
N ASN A 76 12.73 4.77 3.84
CA ASN A 76 12.20 6.11 4.14
C ASN A 76 11.59 6.23 5.54
N ALA A 77 12.13 5.47 6.49
CA ALA A 77 11.82 5.56 7.92
C ALA A 77 13.11 5.78 8.72
N GLU A 78 13.92 6.75 8.32
CA GLU A 78 14.83 7.43 9.26
C GLU A 78 14.00 8.46 10.06
N GLU A 79 12.99 7.98 10.80
CA GLU A 79 12.65 8.65 12.05
C GLU A 79 13.58 8.07 13.09
N VAL A 80 14.60 8.85 13.41
CA VAL A 80 15.59 8.63 14.46
C VAL A 80 14.85 8.44 15.78
N VAL A 81 14.53 7.20 16.14
CA VAL A 81 14.24 6.83 17.53
C VAL A 81 15.60 6.69 18.19
N GLU A 82 16.14 7.81 18.69
CA GLU A 82 17.18 7.76 19.71
C GLU A 82 16.63 6.99 20.91
N GLU A 83 17.05 5.73 21.08
CA GLU A 83 16.99 5.06 22.37
C GLU A 83 17.85 5.87 23.34
N ARG A 84 17.24 6.84 24.02
CA ARG A 84 17.90 7.55 25.12
C ARG A 84 18.05 6.58 26.27
N GLU A 85 19.25 6.04 26.43
CA GLU A 85 19.65 5.34 27.65
C GLU A 85 19.39 6.23 28.86
N MET A 86 18.79 5.67 29.92
CA MET A 86 18.60 6.38 31.18
C MET A 86 19.96 6.65 31.82
N THR A 87 20.50 7.84 31.60
CA THR A 87 21.62 8.36 32.37
C THR A 87 21.14 8.81 33.76
N ALA A 88 22.03 8.75 34.76
CA ALA A 88 21.72 9.07 36.16
C ALA A 88 21.14 10.50 36.35
N GLU A 89 21.44 11.42 35.44
CA GLU A 89 20.92 12.80 35.46
C GLU A 89 19.44 12.88 35.07
N ASN A 90 18.98 12.03 34.14
CA ASN A 90 17.57 11.98 33.73
C ASN A 90 16.70 11.28 34.78
N ALA A 91 17.25 10.31 35.52
CA ALA A 91 16.55 9.64 36.61
C ALA A 91 16.16 10.63 37.73
N GLN A 92 17.05 11.56 38.07
CA GLN A 92 16.80 12.58 39.12
C GLN A 92 15.70 13.57 38.71
N GLN A 93 15.60 13.93 37.43
CA GLN A 93 14.54 14.81 36.92
C GLN A 93 13.16 14.13 36.95
N VAL A 94 13.11 12.82 36.68
CA VAL A 94 11.85 12.06 36.74
C VAL A 94 11.37 11.85 38.17
N THR A 95 12.28 11.60 39.13
CA THR A 95 11.91 11.48 40.55
C THR A 95 11.45 12.81 41.14
N ALA A 96 12.10 13.93 40.80
CA ALA A 96 11.68 15.25 41.27
C ALA A 96 10.30 15.65 40.70
N ALA A 97 10.01 15.32 39.44
CA ALA A 97 8.71 15.56 38.83
C ALA A 97 7.59 14.65 39.38
N ALA A 98 7.93 13.45 39.87
CA ALA A 98 6.97 12.54 40.48
C ALA A 98 6.54 13.00 41.88
N ASP A 99 7.47 13.52 42.69
CA ASP A 99 7.16 14.08 44.02
C ASP A 99 6.31 15.37 43.93
N ASP A 100 6.50 16.19 42.88
CA ASP A 100 5.69 17.40 42.65
C ASP A 100 4.24 17.07 42.19
N ALA A 101 4.01 15.88 41.62
CA ALA A 101 2.70 15.46 41.12
C ALA A 101 1.83 14.77 42.19
N PHE A 102 2.44 14.25 43.26
CA PHE A 102 1.77 13.51 44.34
C PHE A 102 2.16 14.05 45.73
N GLY A 103 2.36 15.36 45.86
CA GLY A 103 2.73 16.00 47.13
C GLY A 103 1.86 15.54 48.32
N ASP A 104 2.51 15.41 49.48
CA ASP A 104 1.98 14.95 50.78
C ASP A 104 0.55 15.44 51.12
#